data_AF-A0A6F9CH44-F1
#
_entry.id   AF-A0A6F9CH44-F1
#
_cell.length_a   1.000
_cell.length_b   1.000
_cell.length_c   1.000
_cell.angle_alpha   90.00
_cell.angle_beta   90.00
_cell.angle_gamma   90.00
#
_symmetry.space_group_name_H-M   'P 1'
#
loop_
_entity.id
_entity.type
_entity.pdbx_description
1 polymer ?
#
loop_
_entity_poly.entity_id
_entity_poly.type
_entity_poly.pdbx_seq_one_letter_code
_entity_poly.pdbx_strand_id
1 'polypeptide(L)'
;VMEVKGQMIHAPESSTLMFLGSPRVDKLEELMGRGLYLSDIPIHDATRDATLEKTHQALEEEKRRTVDLLYSIFPGDVAQKLWQGESVPARKFDDVTMLFSDIVGFTAVCAQCTPMQVISMLNELYTRFDYQCGILDVYKIETIGDAYCVAGGLHRKIDSHSKPIALMALKMMELSEEVLTPDGKSIK
;
A
#
# COMPACT_ATOMS: atom_id res chain seq x y z
N VAL A 1 -6.29 -8.19 33.05
CA VAL A 1 -6.89 -7.29 34.07
C VAL A 1 -7.17 -5.97 33.38
N MET A 2 -8.38 -5.43 33.47
CA MET A 2 -8.73 -4.15 32.83
C MET A 2 -8.22 -3.00 33.68
N GLU A 3 -7.46 -2.08 33.08
CA GLU A 3 -7.07 -0.84 33.75
C GLU A 3 -8.27 0.09 33.85
N VAL A 4 -8.58 0.54 35.07
CA VAL A 4 -9.63 1.53 35.31
C VAL A 4 -8.98 2.77 35.88
N LYS A 5 -9.18 3.91 35.23
CA LYS A 5 -8.67 5.20 35.70
C LYS A 5 -9.80 5.94 36.41
N GLY A 6 -9.55 6.43 37.61
CA GLY A 6 -10.59 7.04 38.41
C GLY A 6 -10.07 7.74 39.66
N GLN A 7 -10.99 8.19 40.49
CA GLN A 7 -10.71 8.87 41.75
C GLN A 7 -11.40 8.15 42.91
N MET A 8 -10.71 8.10 44.05
CA MET A 8 -11.25 7.64 45.33
C MET A 8 -11.87 8.83 46.07
N ILE A 9 -13.12 8.70 46.49
CA ILE A 9 -13.88 9.72 47.19
C ILE A 9 -14.34 9.15 48.53
N HIS A 10 -14.01 9.84 49.62
CA HIS A 10 -14.47 9.47 50.95
C HIS A 10 -15.91 9.95 51.17
N ALA A 11 -16.79 9.02 51.56
CA ALA A 11 -18.19 9.28 51.93
C ALA A 11 -18.32 9.23 53.46
N PRO A 12 -18.30 10.38 54.17
CA PRO A 12 -18.22 10.42 55.63
C PRO A 12 -19.47 9.84 56.30
N GLU A 13 -20.63 10.02 55.67
CA GLU A 13 -21.94 9.60 56.17
C GLU A 13 -22.07 8.08 56.32
N SER A 14 -21.32 7.32 55.51
CA SER A 14 -21.31 5.86 55.50
C SER A 14 -19.96 5.26 55.89
N SER A 15 -18.99 6.08 56.32
CA SER A 15 -17.60 5.67 56.60
C SER A 15 -16.99 4.79 55.50
N THR A 16 -17.31 5.08 54.23
CA THR A 16 -16.94 4.25 53.08
C THR A 16 -16.12 5.06 52.07
N LEU A 17 -15.29 4.38 51.29
CA LEU A 17 -14.55 4.95 50.17
C LEU A 17 -15.19 4.49 48.85
N MET A 18 -15.68 5.43 48.05
CA MET A 18 -16.19 5.16 46.70
C MET A 18 -15.08 5.35 45.67
N PHE A 19 -14.98 4.44 44.71
CA PHE A 19 -14.14 4.60 43.53
C PHE A 19 -15.02 4.93 42.32
N LEU A 20 -14.83 6.11 41.73
CA LEU A 20 -15.45 6.50 40.47
C LEU A 20 -14.38 6.46 39.39
N GLY A 21 -14.56 5.60 38.39
CA GLY A 21 -13.57 5.46 37.33
C GLY A 21 -14.16 4.91 36.04
N SER A 22 -13.39 5.12 34.98
CA SER A 22 -13.71 4.73 33.62
C SER A 22 -12.67 3.74 33.11
N PRO A 23 -13.07 2.74 32.32
CA PRO A 23 -12.11 1.81 31.73
C PRO A 23 -11.14 2.58 30.84
N ARG A 24 -9.85 2.32 30.96
CA ARG A 24 -8.87 2.88 30.03
C ARG A 24 -8.87 2.03 28.76
N VAL A 25 -9.27 2.63 27.66
CA VAL A 25 -9.45 1.94 26.37
C VAL A 25 -8.82 2.76 25.26
N ASP A 26 -7.89 2.14 24.52
CA ASP A 26 -7.31 2.76 23.33
C ASP A 26 -7.98 2.32 22.04
N LYS A 27 -8.53 1.10 21.99
CA LYS A 27 -9.25 0.55 20.83
C LYS A 27 -10.57 -0.10 21.26
N LEU A 28 -11.60 0.06 20.44
CA LEU A 28 -12.93 -0.50 20.69
C LEU A 28 -12.94 -2.04 20.74
N GLU A 29 -12.03 -2.67 20.00
CA GLU A 29 -11.80 -4.13 20.01
C GLU A 29 -11.34 -4.65 21.38
N GLU A 30 -10.61 -3.84 22.15
CA GLU A 30 -10.13 -4.20 23.49
C GLU A 30 -11.30 -4.29 24.49
N LEU A 31 -12.32 -3.44 24.33
CA LEU A 31 -13.55 -3.50 25.11
C LEU A 31 -14.30 -4.80 24.81
N MET A 32 -14.54 -5.08 23.52
CA MET A 32 -15.27 -6.28 23.09
C MET A 32 -14.56 -7.56 23.50
N GLY A 33 -13.23 -7.60 23.37
CA GLY A 33 -12.40 -8.74 23.80
C GLY A 33 -12.44 -8.99 25.31
N ARG A 34 -12.93 -8.03 26.10
CA ARG A 34 -13.13 -8.13 27.56
C ARG A 34 -14.61 -8.28 27.95
N GLY A 35 -15.50 -8.44 26.98
CA GLY A 35 -16.94 -8.59 27.21
C GLY A 35 -17.66 -7.29 27.59
N LEU A 36 -17.03 -6.14 27.38
CA LEU A 36 -17.63 -4.83 27.54
C LEU A 36 -17.97 -4.22 26.18
N TYR A 37 -19.01 -3.42 26.16
CA TYR A 37 -19.51 -2.74 24.99
C TYR A 37 -19.44 -1.22 25.20
N LEU A 38 -19.47 -0.47 24.10
CA LEU A 38 -19.55 0.98 24.15
C LEU A 38 -20.79 1.47 24.92
N SER A 39 -21.86 0.65 24.95
CA SER A 39 -23.06 0.92 25.74
C SER A 39 -22.84 0.89 27.26
N ASP A 40 -21.80 0.20 27.73
CA ASP A 40 -21.47 0.11 29.16
C ASP A 40 -20.73 1.36 29.66
N ILE A 41 -20.27 2.22 28.75
CA ILE A 41 -19.67 3.51 29.05
C ILE A 41 -20.76 4.60 28.99
N PRO A 42 -21.03 5.32 30.10
CA PRO A 42 -22.04 6.36 30.14
C PRO A 42 -21.81 7.44 29.07
N ILE A 43 -22.91 8.00 28.53
CA ILE A 43 -22.85 9.03 27.47
C ILE A 43 -22.14 10.33 27.89
N HIS A 44 -22.05 10.60 29.20
CA HIS A 44 -21.39 11.78 29.76
C HIS A 44 -19.92 11.52 30.12
N ASP A 45 -19.44 10.29 29.91
CA ASP A 45 -18.05 9.94 30.12
C ASP A 45 -17.22 10.35 28.91
N ALA A 46 -16.25 11.26 29.11
CA ALA A 46 -15.36 11.73 28.06
C ALA A 46 -14.54 10.61 27.40
N THR A 47 -14.38 9.47 28.07
CA THR A 47 -13.73 8.27 27.53
C THR A 47 -14.48 7.75 26.30
N ARG A 48 -15.81 7.83 26.30
CA ARG A 48 -16.66 7.36 25.20
C ARG A 48 -16.36 8.12 23.91
N ASP A 49 -16.37 9.44 23.99
CA ASP A 49 -16.12 10.32 22.84
C ASP A 49 -14.67 10.18 22.35
N ALA A 50 -13.71 10.09 23.27
CA ALA A 50 -12.31 9.89 22.94
C ALA A 50 -12.06 8.55 22.22
N THR A 51 -12.70 7.45 22.66
CA THR A 51 -12.56 6.14 22.01
C THR A 51 -13.25 6.14 20.63
N LEU A 52 -14.40 6.78 20.48
CA LEU A 52 -15.10 6.92 19.19
C LEU A 52 -14.26 7.70 18.18
N GLU A 53 -13.74 8.86 18.57
CA GLU A 53 -12.92 9.72 17.71
C GLU A 53 -11.65 8.99 17.25
N LYS A 54 -10.95 8.31 18.16
CA LYS A 54 -9.78 7.47 17.82
C LYS A 54 -10.14 6.36 16.83
N THR A 55 -11.27 5.69 17.04
CA THR A 55 -11.73 4.60 16.17
C THR A 55 -12.09 5.12 14.78
N HIS A 56 -12.76 6.28 14.71
CA HIS A 56 -13.08 6.95 13.45
C HIS A 56 -11.81 7.36 12.69
N GLN A 57 -10.82 7.95 13.37
CA GLN A 57 -9.53 8.29 12.76
C GLN A 57 -8.78 7.06 12.23
N ALA A 58 -8.76 5.97 12.99
CA ALA A 58 -8.15 4.71 12.55
C ALA A 58 -8.85 4.11 11.32
N LEU A 59 -10.19 4.21 11.27
CA LEU A 59 -10.99 3.77 10.13
C LEU A 59 -10.70 4.62 8.89
N GLU A 60 -10.64 5.95 9.01
CA GLU A 60 -10.32 6.84 7.88
C GLU A 60 -8.89 6.61 7.36
N GLU A 61 -7.93 6.34 8.24
CA GLU A 61 -6.57 5.95 7.85
C GLU A 61 -6.55 4.62 7.07
N GLU A 62 -7.29 3.61 7.53
CA GLU A 62 -7.38 2.29 6.88
C GLU A 62 -8.09 2.37 5.52
N LYS A 63 -9.17 3.15 5.42
CA LYS A 63 -9.81 3.48 4.15
C LYS A 63 -8.83 4.14 3.19
N ARG A 64 -8.06 5.15 3.65
CA ARG A 64 -7.09 5.83 2.80
C ARG A 64 -6.04 4.87 2.26
N ARG A 65 -5.48 4.01 3.11
CA ARG A 65 -4.50 2.98 2.69
C ARG A 65 -5.07 2.02 1.67
N THR A 66 -6.33 1.62 1.83
CA THR A 66 -7.01 0.72 0.90
C THR A 66 -7.21 1.38 -0.46
N VAL A 67 -7.59 2.66 -0.48
CA VAL A 67 -7.71 3.44 -1.70
C VAL A 67 -6.34 3.61 -2.36
N ASP A 68 -5.31 4.04 -1.62
CA ASP A 68 -3.95 4.22 -2.15
C ASP A 68 -3.41 2.92 -2.77
N LEU A 69 -3.65 1.78 -2.11
CA LEU A 69 -3.27 0.46 -2.62
C LEU A 69 -3.99 0.14 -3.94
N LEU A 70 -5.29 0.39 -4.03
CA LEU A 70 -6.07 0.11 -5.24
C LEU A 70 -5.57 0.94 -6.44
N TYR A 71 -5.24 2.22 -6.21
CA TYR A 71 -4.68 3.11 -7.22
C TYR A 71 -3.22 2.81 -7.57
N SER A 72 -2.49 2.11 -6.69
CA SER A 72 -1.13 1.62 -7.00
C SER A 72 -1.13 0.42 -7.95
N ILE A 73 -2.23 -0.34 -8.00
CA ILE A 73 -2.35 -1.56 -8.81
C ILE A 73 -3.04 -1.24 -10.15
N PHE A 74 -4.11 -0.46 -10.13
CA PHE A 74 -4.94 -0.21 -11.30
C PHE A 74 -4.92 1.25 -11.76
N PRO A 75 -5.18 1.54 -13.04
CA PRO A 75 -5.42 2.90 -13.51
C PRO A 75 -6.56 3.55 -12.73
N GLY A 76 -6.49 4.86 -12.51
CA GLY A 76 -7.37 5.55 -11.55
C GLY A 76 -8.87 5.43 -11.85
N ASP A 77 -9.27 5.35 -13.11
CA ASP A 77 -10.66 5.16 -13.52
C ASP A 77 -11.16 3.72 -13.27
N VAL A 78 -10.28 2.73 -13.39
CA VAL A 78 -10.55 1.33 -13.06
C VAL A 78 -10.64 1.17 -11.54
N ALA A 79 -9.69 1.74 -10.80
CA ALA A 79 -9.68 1.73 -9.35
C ALA A 79 -10.96 2.33 -8.77
N GLN A 80 -11.41 3.49 -9.29
CA GLN A 80 -12.65 4.13 -8.84
C GLN A 80 -13.88 3.25 -9.04
N LYS A 81 -14.02 2.60 -10.20
CA LYS A 81 -15.15 1.71 -10.49
C LYS A 81 -15.16 0.48 -9.60
N LEU A 82 -14.00 -0.15 -9.40
CA LEU A 82 -13.86 -1.30 -8.51
C LEU A 82 -14.20 -0.92 -7.07
N TRP A 83 -13.77 0.25 -6.60
CA TRP A 83 -14.12 0.77 -5.29
C TRP A 83 -15.63 0.96 -5.09
N GLN A 84 -16.33 1.37 -6.15
CA GLN A 84 -17.79 1.54 -6.15
C GLN A 84 -18.56 0.22 -6.31
N GLY A 85 -17.87 -0.91 -6.47
CA GLY A 85 -18.48 -2.22 -6.74
C GLY A 85 -19.05 -2.36 -8.15
N GLU A 86 -18.63 -1.49 -9.07
CA GLU A 86 -19.07 -1.52 -10.47
C GLU A 86 -18.27 -2.57 -11.27
N SER A 87 -18.93 -3.19 -12.25
CA SER A 87 -18.25 -4.06 -13.21
C SER A 87 -17.36 -3.25 -14.16
N VAL A 88 -16.13 -3.70 -14.38
CA VAL A 88 -15.20 -3.09 -15.36
C VAL A 88 -15.19 -3.93 -16.64
N PRO A 89 -15.90 -3.52 -17.71
CA PRO A 89 -15.88 -4.26 -18.97
C PRO A 89 -14.53 -4.14 -19.67
N ALA A 90 -14.21 -5.13 -20.52
CA ALA A 90 -13.04 -5.06 -21.38
C ALA A 90 -13.09 -3.84 -22.30
N ARG A 91 -11.94 -3.20 -22.49
CA ARG A 91 -11.80 -1.99 -23.31
C ARG A 91 -10.79 -2.21 -24.41
N LYS A 92 -11.08 -1.63 -25.58
CA LYS A 92 -10.13 -1.53 -26.69
C LYS A 92 -9.47 -0.16 -26.63
N PHE A 93 -8.16 -0.13 -26.82
CA PHE A 93 -7.37 1.09 -26.95
C PHE A 93 -6.66 1.03 -28.30
N ASP A 94 -6.82 2.08 -29.11
CA ASP A 94 -6.25 2.12 -30.47
C ASP A 94 -4.81 2.65 -30.46
N ASP A 95 -4.52 3.66 -29.64
CA ASP A 95 -3.25 4.39 -29.61
C ASP A 95 -2.45 4.05 -28.32
N VAL A 96 -1.73 2.94 -28.35
CA VAL A 96 -0.89 2.46 -27.23
C VAL A 96 0.50 2.10 -27.74
N THR A 97 1.55 2.46 -27.00
CA THR A 97 2.90 1.96 -27.24
C THR A 97 3.34 1.07 -26.09
N MET A 98 3.79 -0.14 -26.44
CA MET A 98 4.28 -1.13 -25.49
C MET A 98 5.80 -1.17 -25.53
N LEU A 99 6.43 -1.33 -24.36
CA LEU A 99 7.83 -1.69 -24.22
C LEU A 99 7.91 -3.00 -23.46
N PHE A 100 8.68 -3.93 -24.00
CA PHE A 100 9.03 -5.19 -23.36
C PHE A 100 10.54 -5.22 -23.17
N SER A 101 10.98 -5.59 -21.97
CA SER A 101 12.37 -5.89 -21.67
C SER A 101 12.48 -7.26 -21.02
N ASP A 102 13.65 -7.86 -21.14
CA ASP A 102 14.01 -9.15 -20.56
C ASP A 102 15.48 -9.10 -20.12
N ILE A 103 15.87 -9.90 -19.13
CA ILE A 103 17.25 -9.89 -18.62
C ILE A 103 18.06 -10.99 -19.31
N VAL A 104 19.11 -10.60 -20.04
CA VAL A 104 19.92 -11.59 -20.75
C VAL A 104 20.62 -12.53 -19.77
N GLY A 105 20.34 -13.83 -19.89
CA GLY A 105 21.00 -14.87 -19.10
C GLY A 105 20.43 -15.04 -17.68
N PHE A 106 19.26 -14.49 -17.38
CA PHE A 106 18.60 -14.63 -16.07
C PHE A 106 18.47 -16.08 -15.61
N THR A 107 18.09 -17.00 -16.52
CA THR A 107 18.01 -18.43 -16.19
C THR A 107 19.33 -18.99 -15.63
N ALA A 108 20.48 -18.54 -16.17
CA ALA A 108 21.78 -18.97 -15.68
C ALA A 108 22.11 -18.36 -14.31
N VAL A 109 21.75 -17.09 -14.09
CA VAL A 109 21.90 -16.41 -12.79
C VAL A 109 21.08 -17.14 -11.73
N CYS A 110 19.82 -17.48 -12.01
CA CYS A 110 18.97 -18.25 -11.09
C CYS A 110 19.52 -19.64 -10.76
N ALA A 111 20.23 -20.27 -11.69
CA ALA A 111 20.83 -21.59 -11.48
C ALA A 111 22.12 -21.54 -10.65
N GLN A 112 22.84 -20.42 -10.66
CA GLN A 112 24.17 -20.27 -10.04
C GLN A 112 24.15 -19.51 -8.71
N CYS A 113 23.12 -18.71 -8.47
CA CYS A 113 23.05 -17.80 -7.33
C CYS A 113 21.94 -18.23 -6.35
N THR A 114 22.03 -17.74 -5.10
CA THR A 114 20.97 -18.02 -4.12
C THR A 114 19.70 -17.23 -4.47
N PRO A 115 18.50 -17.76 -4.16
CA PRO A 115 17.24 -17.06 -4.42
C PRO A 115 17.21 -15.64 -3.83
N MET A 116 17.76 -15.46 -2.62
CA MET A 116 17.81 -14.15 -1.97
C MET A 116 18.65 -13.13 -2.75
N GLN A 117 19.77 -13.54 -3.35
CA GLN A 117 20.60 -12.65 -4.18
C GLN A 117 19.86 -12.23 -5.46
N VAL A 118 19.17 -13.18 -6.11
CA VAL A 118 18.39 -12.91 -7.33
C VAL A 118 17.24 -11.94 -7.03
N ILE A 119 16.49 -12.18 -5.95
CA ILE A 119 15.39 -11.30 -5.55
C ILE A 119 15.90 -9.92 -5.17
N SER A 120 17.04 -9.82 -4.48
CA SER A 120 17.64 -8.52 -4.14
C SER A 120 18.01 -7.72 -5.39
N MET A 121 18.63 -8.37 -6.39
CA MET A 121 18.98 -7.75 -7.67
C MET A 121 17.73 -7.26 -8.42
N LEU A 122 16.71 -8.12 -8.56
CA LEU A 122 15.46 -7.75 -9.24
C LEU A 122 14.75 -6.60 -8.53
N ASN A 123 14.68 -6.64 -7.19
CA ASN A 123 14.05 -5.58 -6.41
C ASN A 123 14.78 -4.24 -6.59
N GLU A 124 16.12 -4.24 -6.60
CA GLU A 124 16.91 -3.02 -6.86
C GLU A 124 16.66 -2.46 -8.27
N LEU A 125 16.69 -3.31 -9.30
CA LEU A 125 16.45 -2.92 -10.68
C LEU A 125 15.03 -2.38 -10.89
N TYR A 126 14.02 -3.13 -10.47
CA TYR A 126 12.62 -2.75 -10.68
C TYR A 126 12.21 -1.55 -9.83
N THR A 127 12.76 -1.35 -8.63
CA THR A 127 12.50 -0.13 -7.86
C THR A 127 12.98 1.12 -8.63
N ARG A 128 14.13 1.03 -9.32
CA ARG A 128 14.64 2.13 -10.16
C ARG A 128 13.76 2.36 -11.39
N PHE A 129 13.28 1.30 -12.04
CA PHE A 129 12.36 1.42 -13.18
C PHE A 129 10.99 1.97 -12.78
N ASP A 130 10.42 1.49 -11.67
CA ASP A 130 9.14 1.95 -11.13
C ASP A 130 9.19 3.45 -10.80
N TYR A 131 10.33 3.93 -10.27
CA TYR A 131 10.56 5.36 -10.07
C TYR A 131 10.53 6.17 -11.37
N GLN A 132 11.12 5.65 -12.46
CA GLN A 132 11.06 6.32 -13.77
C GLN A 132 9.66 6.27 -14.38
N CYS A 133 8.86 5.23 -14.11
CA CYS A 133 7.47 5.16 -14.56
C CYS A 133 6.66 6.35 -14.02
N GLY A 134 6.86 6.71 -12.75
CA GLY A 134 6.22 7.88 -12.14
C GLY A 134 6.66 9.21 -12.75
N ILE A 135 7.93 9.36 -13.14
CA ILE A 135 8.46 10.59 -13.75
C ILE A 135 7.98 10.76 -15.19
N LEU A 136 8.05 9.69 -15.98
CA LEU A 136 7.70 9.70 -17.40
C LEU A 136 6.21 9.50 -17.66
N ASP A 137 5.44 9.25 -16.60
CA ASP A 137 3.99 9.02 -16.63
C ASP A 137 3.62 7.91 -17.62
N VAL A 138 4.26 6.75 -17.45
CA VAL A 138 3.99 5.50 -18.18
C VAL A 138 3.44 4.45 -17.22
N TYR A 139 2.58 3.57 -17.73
CA TYR A 139 1.91 2.57 -16.91
C TYR A 139 2.67 1.25 -16.91
N LYS A 140 3.07 0.78 -15.74
CA LYS A 140 3.66 -0.55 -15.54
C LYS A 140 2.60 -1.63 -15.72
N ILE A 141 2.96 -2.68 -16.45
CA ILE A 141 2.14 -3.87 -16.62
C ILE A 141 2.76 -4.99 -15.78
N GLU A 142 1.93 -5.65 -14.98
CA GLU A 142 2.34 -6.79 -14.17
C GLU A 142 2.75 -7.98 -15.08
N THR A 143 3.97 -8.46 -14.89
CA THR A 143 4.59 -9.56 -15.64
C THR A 143 5.05 -10.67 -14.70
N ILE A 144 5.46 -11.81 -15.28
CA ILE A 144 6.02 -12.95 -14.53
C ILE A 144 7.47 -13.12 -14.94
N GLY A 145 8.35 -13.37 -13.96
CA GLY A 145 9.76 -13.65 -14.20
C GLY A 145 10.62 -12.40 -14.24
N ASP A 146 11.57 -12.38 -15.16
CA ASP A 146 12.55 -11.31 -15.41
C ASP A 146 12.11 -10.29 -16.46
N ALA A 147 10.99 -10.57 -17.14
CA ALA A 147 10.40 -9.62 -18.06
C ALA A 147 9.83 -8.41 -17.32
N TYR A 148 10.03 -7.22 -17.87
CA TYR A 148 9.42 -5.98 -17.39
C TYR A 148 8.71 -5.28 -18.55
N CYS A 149 7.46 -4.88 -18.32
CA CYS A 149 6.61 -4.32 -19.37
C CYS A 149 5.97 -3.01 -18.94
N VAL A 150 5.98 -2.03 -19.83
CA VAL A 150 5.32 -0.73 -19.63
C VAL A 150 4.56 -0.32 -20.87
N ALA A 151 3.49 0.45 -20.67
CA ALA A 151 2.64 0.97 -21.73
C ALA A 151 2.45 2.48 -21.62
N GLY A 152 2.58 3.17 -22.74
CA GLY A 152 2.21 4.56 -22.91
C GLY A 152 0.84 4.66 -23.57
N GLY A 153 -0.02 5.56 -23.10
CA GLY A 153 -1.36 5.77 -23.65
C GLY A 153 -2.46 4.87 -23.05
N LEU A 154 -2.09 3.92 -22.17
CA LEU A 154 -3.03 2.94 -21.60
C LEU A 154 -3.86 3.49 -20.42
N HIS A 155 -3.21 4.13 -19.44
CA HIS A 155 -3.87 4.72 -18.27
C HIS A 155 -4.42 6.11 -18.54
N ARG A 156 -3.83 6.83 -19.50
CA ARG A 156 -4.29 8.15 -19.97
C ARG A 156 -4.04 8.28 -21.47
N LYS A 157 -5.03 8.77 -22.21
CA LYS A 157 -4.87 9.07 -23.63
C LYS A 157 -3.90 10.24 -23.83
N ILE A 158 -2.86 10.02 -24.64
CA ILE A 158 -1.81 11.01 -24.95
C ILE A 158 -1.44 10.84 -26.42
N ASP A 159 -1.45 11.92 -27.20
CA ASP A 159 -1.17 11.86 -28.66
C ASP A 159 0.29 11.45 -28.97
N SER A 160 1.21 11.71 -28.04
CA SER A 160 2.64 11.41 -28.18
C SER A 160 3.10 10.27 -27.26
N HIS A 161 2.25 9.25 -27.06
CA HIS A 161 2.52 8.11 -26.16
C HIS A 161 3.82 7.34 -26.45
N SER A 162 4.35 7.38 -27.68
CA SER A 162 5.62 6.75 -28.06
C SER A 162 6.86 7.45 -27.51
N LYS A 163 6.81 8.78 -27.32
CA LYS A 163 7.92 9.58 -26.79
C LYS A 163 8.32 9.23 -25.35
N PRO A 164 7.40 9.19 -24.37
CA PRO A 164 7.77 8.80 -23.00
C PRO A 164 8.23 7.35 -22.94
N ILE A 165 7.72 6.46 -23.80
CA ILE A 165 8.19 5.07 -23.88
C ILE A 165 9.61 4.98 -24.46
N ALA A 166 9.94 5.75 -25.49
CA ALA A 166 11.32 5.82 -25.99
C ALA A 166 12.29 6.39 -24.94
N LEU A 167 11.88 7.41 -24.19
CA LEU A 167 12.66 7.95 -23.07
C LEU A 167 12.81 6.92 -21.94
N MET A 168 11.76 6.14 -21.67
CA MET A 168 11.80 5.06 -20.69
C MET A 168 12.82 3.99 -21.10
N ALA A 169 12.86 3.60 -22.37
CA ALA A 169 13.85 2.66 -22.89
C ALA A 169 15.30 3.17 -22.67
N LEU A 170 15.56 4.45 -22.96
CA LEU A 170 16.86 5.07 -22.70
C LEU A 170 17.22 5.05 -21.22
N LYS A 171 16.26 5.40 -20.35
CA LYS A 171 16.47 5.38 -18.89
C LYS A 171 16.68 3.97 -18.34
N MET A 172 15.97 2.98 -18.86
CA MET A 172 16.17 1.59 -18.47
C MET A 172 17.59 1.11 -18.81
N MET A 173 18.11 1.47 -19.99
CA MET A 173 19.50 1.16 -20.35
C MET A 173 20.49 1.82 -19.39
N GLU A 174 20.35 3.13 -19.15
CA GLU A 174 21.23 3.85 -18.19
C GLU A 174 21.20 3.22 -16.79
N LEU A 175 20.00 2.95 -16.25
CA LEU A 175 19.85 2.41 -14.90
C LEU A 175 20.29 0.94 -14.77
N SER A 176 20.22 0.17 -15.87
CA SER A 176 20.67 -1.22 -15.89
C SER A 176 22.19 -1.35 -15.73
N GLU A 177 22.96 -0.35 -16.18
CA GLU A 177 24.41 -0.32 -16.02
C GLU A 177 24.85 -0.13 -14.55
N GLU A 178 23.97 0.44 -13.72
CA GLU A 178 24.23 0.70 -12.30
C GLU A 178 23.93 -0.50 -11.39
N VAL A 179 23.23 -1.53 -11.91
CA VAL A 179 22.91 -2.76 -11.16
C VAL A 179 23.83 -3.88 -11.64
N LEU A 180 24.46 -4.57 -10.69
CA LEU A 180 25.23 -5.77 -10.99
C LEU A 180 24.42 -7.03 -10.70
N THR A 181 24.60 -8.03 -11.55
CA THR A 181 24.15 -9.38 -11.27
C THR A 181 24.93 -9.96 -10.08
N PRO A 182 24.41 -10.99 -9.37
CA PRO A 182 25.12 -11.57 -8.23
C PRO A 182 26.47 -12.21 -8.58
N ASP A 183 26.73 -12.52 -9.85
CA ASP A 183 28.02 -12.96 -10.37
C ASP A 183 28.95 -11.79 -10.78
N GLY A 184 28.56 -10.55 -10.51
CA GLY A 184 29.38 -9.34 -10.64
C GLY A 184 29.42 -8.73 -12.05
N LYS A 185 28.51 -9.12 -12.95
CA LYS A 185 28.42 -8.57 -14.31
C LYS A 185 27.35 -7.48 -14.38
N SER A 186 27.45 -6.57 -15.33
CA SER A 186 26.36 -5.63 -15.60
C SER A 186 25.16 -6.35 -16.20
N ILE A 187 23.96 -5.91 -15.81
CA ILE A 187 22.71 -6.36 -16.42
C ILE A 187 22.65 -5.83 -17.86
N LYS A 188 22.22 -6.68 -18.79
CA LYS A 188 22.08 -6.37 -20.22
C LYS A 188 20.70 -6.76 -20.71
#